data_AF-A0A2P4UJL4-F1
#
_entry.id   AF-A0A2P4UJL4-F1
#
_cell.length_a   1.000
_cell.length_b   1.000
_cell.length_c   1.000
_cell.angle_alpha   90.00
_cell.angle_beta   90.00
_cell.angle_gamma   90.00
#
_symmetry.space_group_name_H-M   'P 1'
#
loop_
_entity.id
_entity.type
_entity.pdbx_description
1 polymer ?
#
loop_
_entity_poly.entity_id
_entity_poly.type
_entity_poly.pdbx_seq_one_letter_code
_entity_poly.pdbx_strand_id
1 'polypeptide(L)' 'MPAWQTQLMTDRWPEIDENIVSHRIIPAMMILREVFGYDIREAIDAFDARYWFLRETRPDDFTVGPEEYGRHFYS' A
#
# COMPACT_ATOMS: atom_id res chain seq x y z
N MET A 1 -11.50 -4.50 27.31
CA MET A 1 -11.67 -4.17 25.89
C MET A 1 -11.80 -5.47 25.10
N PRO A 2 -12.81 -5.65 24.24
CA PRO A 2 -12.98 -6.88 23.48
C PRO A 2 -11.96 -7.01 22.33
N ALA A 3 -11.47 -8.23 22.09
CA ALA A 3 -10.37 -8.52 21.15
C ALA A 3 -10.64 -8.11 19.68
N TRP A 4 -11.91 -8.01 19.27
CA TRP A 4 -12.29 -7.60 17.92
C TRP A 4 -12.09 -6.09 17.64
N GLN A 5 -12.04 -5.24 18.68
CA GLN A 5 -11.71 -3.82 18.52
C GLN A 5 -10.20 -3.61 18.30
N THR A 6 -9.36 -4.45 18.89
CA THR A 6 -7.91 -4.40 18.71
C THR A 6 -7.52 -4.80 17.28
N GLN A 7 -8.19 -5.79 16.69
CA GLN A 7 -7.93 -6.24 15.31
C GLN A 7 -8.17 -5.13 14.27
N LEU A 8 -9.23 -4.32 14.44
CA LEU A 8 -9.55 -3.18 13.56
C LEU A 8 -8.60 -1.98 13.74
N MET A 9 -7.93 -1.86 14.89
CA MET A 9 -6.91 -0.83 15.11
C MET A 9 -5.52 -1.26 14.62
N THR A 10 -5.26 -2.57 14.50
CA THR A 10 -4.01 -3.13 13.97
C THR A 10 -4.04 -3.32 12.45
N ASP A 11 -5.23 -3.39 11.85
CA ASP A 11 -5.37 -3.49 10.39
C ASP A 11 -5.03 -2.15 9.71
N ARG A 12 -3.77 -1.99 9.30
CA ARG A 12 -3.29 -0.78 8.61
C ARG A 12 -3.55 -0.80 7.11
N TRP A 13 -4.24 -1.83 6.58
CA TRP A 13 -4.54 -1.93 5.14
C TRP A 13 -5.30 -0.73 4.57
N PRO A 14 -6.32 -0.15 5.24
CA PRO A 14 -7.01 1.03 4.71
C PRO A 14 -6.06 2.22 4.50
N GLU A 15 -5.10 2.41 5.40
CA GLU A 15 -4.10 3.48 5.30
C GLU A 15 -3.04 3.16 4.23
N ILE A 16 -2.61 1.89 4.13
CA ILE A 16 -1.73 1.44 3.04
C ILE A 16 -2.41 1.72 1.69
N ASP A 17 -3.68 1.32 1.54
CA ASP A 17 -4.46 1.51 0.31
C ASP A 17 -4.61 3.00 -0.03
N GLU A 18 -4.94 3.86 0.94
CA GLU A 18 -5.03 5.31 0.73
C GLU A 18 -3.69 5.90 0.24
N ASN A 19 -2.58 5.49 0.84
CA ASN A 19 -1.26 5.93 0.43
C ASN A 19 -0.90 5.43 -0.98
N ILE A 20 -1.22 4.18 -1.32
CA ILE A 20 -1.02 3.62 -2.66
C ILE A 20 -1.81 4.41 -3.70
N VAL A 21 -3.11 4.60 -3.46
CA VAL A 21 -4.03 5.34 -4.35
C VAL A 21 -3.61 6.80 -4.53
N SER A 22 -3.12 7.42 -3.46
CA SER A 22 -2.61 8.81 -3.45
C SER A 22 -1.17 8.94 -3.95
N HIS A 23 -0.59 7.86 -4.49
CA HIS A 23 0.79 7.81 -4.97
C HIS A 23 1.87 8.15 -3.93
N ARG A 24 1.55 7.99 -2.64
CA ARG A 24 2.46 8.19 -1.49
C ARG A 24 3.23 6.90 -1.20
N ILE A 25 4.19 6.61 -2.06
CA ILE A 25 5.02 5.39 -2.04
C ILE A 25 5.74 5.19 -0.70
N ILE A 26 6.49 6.20 -0.25
CA ILE A 26 7.35 6.05 0.95
C ILE A 26 6.51 5.78 2.21
N PRO A 27 5.42 6.50 2.49
CA PRO A 27 4.52 6.16 3.59
C PRO A 27 3.96 4.73 3.52
N ALA A 28 3.44 4.28 2.38
CA ALA A 28 2.92 2.93 2.23
C ALA A 28 4.00 1.87 2.50
N MET A 29 5.20 2.06 1.95
CA MET A 29 6.35 1.19 2.17
C MET A 29 6.78 1.14 3.64
N MET A 30 6.78 2.28 4.35
CA MET A 30 7.10 2.32 5.77
C MET A 30 6.10 1.52 6.60
N ILE A 31 4.80 1.66 6.32
CA ILE A 31 3.76 0.93 7.04
C ILE A 31 3.86 -0.57 6.74
N LEU A 32 4.08 -0.96 5.48
CA LEU A 32 4.27 -2.37 5.10
C LEU A 32 5.44 -3.01 5.87
N ARG A 33 6.56 -2.30 5.99
CA ARG A 33 7.72 -2.78 6.75
C ARG A 33 7.46 -2.85 8.26
N GLU A 34 6.79 -1.85 8.82
CA GLU A 34 6.47 -1.78 10.25
C GLU A 34 5.51 -2.90 10.67
N VAL A 35 4.43 -3.10 9.91
CA VAL A 35 3.32 -3.98 10.28
C VAL A 35 3.64 -5.43 9.99
N PHE A 36 4.29 -5.72 8.86
CA PHE A 36 4.54 -7.08 8.40
C PHE A 36 5.97 -7.55 8.65
N GLY A 37 6.86 -6.66 9.13
CA GLY A 37 8.27 -6.98 9.34
C GLY A 37 9.07 -7.17 8.06
N TYR A 38 8.54 -6.72 6.92
CA TYR A 38 9.15 -6.90 5.60
C TYR A 38 10.51 -6.20 5.48
N ASP A 39 11.44 -6.87 4.79
CA ASP A 39 12.61 -6.21 4.24
C ASP A 39 12.22 -5.32 3.05
N ILE A 40 13.18 -4.57 2.51
CA ILE A 40 12.89 -3.60 1.45
C ILE A 40 12.34 -4.27 0.18
N ARG A 41 12.80 -5.47 -0.17
CA ARG A 41 12.36 -6.21 -1.37
C ARG A 41 10.96 -6.75 -1.16
N GLU A 42 10.72 -7.39 -0.02
CA GLU A 42 9.39 -7.88 0.36
C GLU A 42 8.35 -6.75 0.39
N ALA A 43 8.73 -5.57 0.89
CA ALA A 43 7.84 -4.41 0.88
C ALA A 43 7.54 -3.90 -0.52
N ILE A 44 8.52 -3.91 -1.44
CA ILE A 44 8.31 -3.56 -2.86
C ILE A 44 7.35 -4.56 -3.51
N ASP A 45 7.58 -5.86 -3.33
CA ASP A 45 6.72 -6.90 -3.92
C ASP A 45 5.29 -6.81 -3.37
N ALA A 46 5.13 -6.59 -2.06
CA ALA A 46 3.82 -6.42 -1.43
C ALA A 46 3.11 -5.15 -1.90
N PHE A 47 3.85 -4.04 -2.03
CA PHE A 47 3.33 -2.79 -2.57
C PHE A 47 2.86 -2.97 -4.01
N ASP A 48 3.65 -3.64 -4.86
CA ASP A 48 3.33 -3.85 -6.27
C ASP A 48 2.10 -4.74 -6.46
N ALA A 49 2.05 -5.86 -5.75
CA ALA A 49 0.88 -6.73 -5.76
C ALA A 49 -0.38 -5.98 -5.32
N ARG A 50 -0.28 -5.13 -4.28
CA ARG A 50 -1.42 -4.38 -3.77
C ARG A 50 -1.85 -3.25 -4.71
N TYR A 51 -0.90 -2.56 -5.33
CA TYR A 51 -1.18 -1.53 -6.33
C TYR A 51 -1.99 -2.09 -7.50
N TRP A 52 -1.55 -3.20 -8.10
CA TRP A 52 -2.26 -3.81 -9.22
C TRP A 52 -3.65 -4.31 -8.84
N PHE A 53 -3.78 -4.91 -7.65
CA PHE A 53 -5.08 -5.31 -7.11
C PHE A 53 -6.04 -4.13 -6.97
N LEU A 54 -5.57 -3.00 -6.43
CA LEU A 54 -6.40 -1.79 -6.29
C LEU A 54 -6.74 -1.18 -7.65
N ARG A 55 -5.82 -1.18 -8.62
CA ARG A 55 -6.10 -0.71 -9.99
C ARG A 55 -7.18 -1.55 -10.68
N GLU A 56 -7.19 -2.85 -10.44
CA GLU A 56 -8.21 -3.74 -11.00
C GLU A 56 -9.57 -3.57 -10.32
N THR A 57 -9.58 -3.45 -8.99
CA THR A 57 -10.83 -3.48 -8.20
C THR A 57 -11.46 -2.11 -7.95
N ARG A 58 -10.66 -1.04 -7.96
CA ARG A 58 -11.07 0.35 -7.67
C ARG A 58 -10.34 1.35 -8.59
N PRO A 59 -10.49 1.24 -9.91
CA PRO A 59 -9.76 2.09 -10.85
C PRO A 59 -10.07 3.59 -10.66
N ASP A 60 -11.32 3.94 -10.30
CA ASP A 60 -11.78 5.32 -10.11
C ASP A 60 -11.14 6.03 -8.90
N ASP A 61 -10.58 5.28 -7.94
CA ASP A 61 -9.94 5.88 -6.77
C ASP A 61 -8.59 6.53 -7.13
N PHE A 62 -7.95 6.06 -8.20
CA PHE A 62 -6.63 6.54 -8.61
C PHE A 62 -6.70 7.92 -9.25
N THR A 63 -5.95 8.85 -8.68
CA THR A 63 -5.85 10.23 -9.18
C THR A 63 -4.85 10.41 -10.32
N VAL A 64 -4.06 9.37 -10.62
CA VAL A 64 -2.96 9.38 -11.61
C VAL A 64 -3.01 8.14 -12.52
N GLY A 65 -2.44 8.29 -13.72
CA GLY A 65 -2.30 7.21 -14.68
C GLY A 65 -1.23 6.19 -14.27
N PRO A 66 -1.29 4.95 -14.78
CA PRO A 66 -0.33 3.89 -14.45
C PRO A 66 1.09 4.18 -14.94
N GLU A 67 1.24 5.10 -15.88
CA GLU A 67 2.53 5.55 -16.41
C GLU A 67 3.38 6.31 -15.39
N GLU A 68 2.76 6.92 -14.37
CA GLU A 68 3.49 7.63 -13.31
C GLU A 68 4.06 6.67 -12.25
N TYR A 69 3.46 5.49 -12.10
CA TYR A 69 3.78 4.52 -11.05
C TYR A 69 5.22 3.98 -11.12
N GLY A 70 5.73 3.75 -12.33
CA GLY A 70 7.06 3.14 -12.54
C GLY A 70 8.24 4.12 -12.45
N ARG A 71 7.98 5.44 -12.50
CA ARG A 71 9.03 6.46 -12.65
C ARG A 71 9.92 6.63 -11.42
N HIS A 72 9.46 6.17 -10.26
CA HIS A 72 10.14 6.34 -8.97
C HIS A 72 10.84 5.07 -8.44
N PHE A 73 10.63 3.91 -9.08
CA PHE A 73 11.15 2.61 -8.59
C PHE A 73 12.24 2.00 -9.46
N TYR A 74 12.17 2.18 -10.79
CA TYR A 74 13.14 1.60 -11.72
C TYR A 74 13.89 2.73 -12.43
N SER A 75 15.02 3.16 -11.85
CA SER A 75 16.04 3.99 -12.50
C SER A 75 17.41 3.51 -12.10
#